data_AF-A0A848NT19-F1
#
_entry.id   AF-A0A848NT19-F1
#
_cell.length_a   1.000
_cell.length_b   1.000
_cell.length_c   1.000
_cell.angle_alpha   90.00
_cell.angle_beta   90.00
_cell.angle_gamma   90.00
#
_symmetry.space_group_name_H-M   'P 1'
#
loop_
_entity.id
_entity.type
_entity.pdbx_description
1 polymer ?
#
loop_
_entity_poly.entity_id
_entity_poly.type
_entity_poly.pdbx_seq_one_letter_code
_entity_poly.pdbx_strand_id
1 'polypeptide(L)'
;QAGQDPEAFRRQRRVVIGGRALMNTVAQGLSEQEIGQLAAYYGSLAGPPLHVGETGGEAARKLDQIGDGARALPACANCHGLRGLGEGPLLPRLAGQSKEYFDDQIHALRHGSRHPGDVRVMPGRRAALAHPVARARGPSARG
;
A
#
# COMPACT_ATOMS: atom_id res chain seq x y z
N GLN A 1 38.88 -20.17 -2.00
CA GLN A 1 37.90 -20.55 -3.05
C GLN A 1 36.66 -21.09 -2.35
N ALA A 2 35.76 -20.21 -1.94
CA ALA A 2 34.50 -20.58 -1.30
C ALA A 2 33.46 -19.58 -1.83
N GLY A 3 32.82 -19.91 -2.95
CA GLY A 3 32.01 -18.98 -3.72
C GLY A 3 30.97 -19.61 -4.64
N GLN A 4 30.52 -20.84 -4.37
CA GLN A 4 29.55 -21.55 -5.22
C GLN A 4 28.61 -22.44 -4.40
N ASP A 5 28.07 -21.94 -3.28
CA ASP A 5 26.91 -22.59 -2.64
C ASP A 5 25.62 -21.79 -2.94
N PRO A 6 24.78 -22.26 -3.89
CA PRO A 6 23.51 -21.62 -4.22
C PRO A 6 22.48 -21.68 -3.07
N GLU A 7 22.61 -22.62 -2.13
CA GLU A 7 21.80 -22.64 -0.90
C GLU A 7 22.21 -21.52 0.07
N ALA A 8 23.51 -21.23 0.19
CA ALA A 8 24.00 -20.08 0.96
C ALA A 8 23.48 -18.75 0.39
N PHE A 9 23.41 -18.62 -0.94
CA PHE A 9 22.81 -17.45 -1.60
C PHE A 9 21.29 -17.35 -1.34
N ARG A 10 20.55 -18.47 -1.35
CA ARG A 10 19.11 -18.51 -0.98
C ARG A 10 18.85 -18.17 0.49
N ARG A 11 19.74 -18.60 1.40
CA ARG A 11 19.66 -18.27 2.84
C ARG A 11 19.97 -16.80 3.10
N GLN A 12 20.94 -16.22 2.38
CA GLN A 12 21.21 -14.77 2.40
C GLN A 12 20.07 -13.96 1.79
N ARG A 13 19.29 -14.52 0.85
CA ARG A 13 18.03 -13.91 0.38
C ARG A 13 16.90 -13.89 1.41
N ARG A 14 17.09 -14.51 2.58
CA ARG A 14 16.22 -14.38 3.75
C ARG A 14 16.75 -13.33 4.74
N VAL A 15 18.00 -12.90 4.58
CA VAL A 15 18.52 -11.62 5.09
C VAL A 15 18.12 -10.52 4.11
N VAL A 16 16.82 -10.48 3.81
CA VAL A 16 16.17 -9.21 3.51
C VAL A 16 16.18 -8.50 4.86
N ILE A 17 17.26 -7.78 5.15
CA ILE A 17 17.09 -6.56 5.92
C ILE A 17 16.20 -5.70 5.03
N GLY A 18 14.89 -5.93 5.11
CA GLY A 18 13.93 -5.30 4.24
C GLY A 18 14.10 -3.81 4.40
N GLY A 19 13.97 -3.04 3.32
CA GLY A 19 14.04 -1.58 3.40
C GLY A 19 13.21 -1.03 4.56
N ARG A 20 12.12 -1.72 4.96
CA ARG A 20 11.36 -1.48 6.20
C ARG A 20 12.18 -1.48 7.48
N ALA A 21 13.04 -2.46 7.72
CA ALA A 21 13.86 -2.53 8.93
C ALA A 21 14.92 -1.41 8.97
N LEU A 22 15.55 -1.11 7.82
CA LEU A 22 16.50 0.01 7.71
C LEU A 22 15.79 1.36 7.87
N MET A 23 14.63 1.54 7.23
CA MET A 23 13.88 2.78 7.34
C MET A 23 13.28 2.97 8.73
N ASN A 24 12.92 1.89 9.44
CA ASN A 24 12.46 2.00 10.82
C ASN A 24 13.56 2.54 11.74
N THR A 25 14.81 2.08 11.62
CA THR A 25 15.91 2.58 12.47
C THR A 25 16.23 4.04 12.19
N VAL A 26 16.20 4.44 10.91
CA VAL A 26 16.42 5.85 10.54
C VAL A 26 15.26 6.72 11.05
N ALA A 27 14.01 6.31 10.81
CA ALA A 27 12.84 7.09 11.20
C ALA A 27 12.70 7.27 12.71
N GLN A 28 13.08 6.26 13.52
CA GLN A 28 13.07 6.33 14.98
C GLN A 28 14.06 7.35 15.55
N GLY A 29 15.11 7.70 14.79
CA GLY A 29 16.11 8.68 15.20
C GLY A 29 15.75 10.13 14.88
N LEU A 30 14.65 10.37 14.15
CA LEU A 30 14.24 11.72 13.74
C LEU A 30 13.37 12.39 14.80
N SER A 31 13.60 13.67 15.02
CA SER A 31 12.66 14.54 15.75
C SER A 31 11.47 14.94 14.88
N GLU A 32 10.37 15.37 15.50
CA GLU A 32 9.18 15.87 14.79
C GLU A 32 9.49 17.04 13.84
N GLN A 33 10.43 17.90 14.24
CA GLN A 33 10.88 19.01 13.40
C GLN A 33 11.60 18.50 12.14
N GLU A 34 12.48 17.52 12.29
CA GLU A 34 13.20 16.91 11.16
C GLU A 34 12.25 16.14 10.24
N ILE A 35 11.25 15.44 10.80
CA ILE A 35 10.19 14.78 10.02
C ILE A 35 9.46 15.82 9.16
N GLY A 36 9.06 16.95 9.75
CA GLY A 36 8.40 18.03 9.01
C GLY A 36 9.27 18.63 7.91
N GLN A 37 10.55 18.85 8.19
CA GLN A 37 11.50 19.40 7.22
C GLN A 37 11.77 18.43 6.06
N LEU A 38 11.95 17.14 6.35
CA LEU A 38 12.13 16.11 5.32
C LEU A 38 10.87 15.95 4.47
N ALA A 39 9.69 15.97 5.09
CA ALA A 39 8.42 15.92 4.37
C ALA A 39 8.26 17.12 3.42
N ALA A 40 8.58 18.33 3.87
CA ALA A 40 8.57 19.53 3.04
C ALA A 40 9.60 19.45 1.90
N TYR A 41 10.82 18.99 2.20
CA TYR A 41 11.88 18.83 1.21
C TYR A 41 11.49 17.84 0.11
N TYR A 42 11.13 16.59 0.47
CA TYR A 42 10.73 15.57 -0.51
C TYR A 42 9.43 15.92 -1.23
N GLY A 43 8.49 16.62 -0.57
CA GLY A 43 7.28 17.13 -1.21
C GLY A 43 7.54 18.23 -2.25
N SER A 44 8.68 18.93 -2.16
CA SER A 44 9.07 19.96 -3.13
C SER A 44 9.81 19.43 -4.36
N LEU A 45 10.27 18.18 -4.32
CA LEU A 45 10.98 17.57 -5.45
C LEU A 45 10.00 17.25 -6.59
N ALA A 46 10.52 17.25 -7.81
CA ALA A 46 9.79 16.70 -8.95
C ALA A 46 9.44 15.22 -8.66
N GLY A 47 8.19 14.84 -8.93
CA GLY A 47 7.75 13.47 -8.75
C GLY A 47 8.58 12.48 -9.57
N PRO A 48 8.69 11.22 -9.12
CA PRO A 48 9.47 10.21 -9.84
C PRO A 48 8.95 10.05 -11.28
N PRO A 49 9.85 9.74 -12.23
CA PRO A 49 9.46 9.47 -13.61
C PRO A 49 8.32 8.45 -13.66
N LEU A 50 7.35 8.70 -14.54
CA LEU A 50 6.25 7.77 -14.72
C LEU A 50 6.77 6.56 -15.49
N HIS A 51 6.67 5.38 -14.89
CA HIS A 51 6.87 4.11 -15.58
C HIS A 51 5.65 3.82 -16.46
N VAL A 52 5.57 4.51 -17.60
CA VAL A 52 4.53 4.27 -18.61
C VAL A 52 4.95 3.08 -19.47
N GLY A 53 4.24 1.95 -19.33
CA GLY A 53 4.16 0.98 -20.42
C GLY A 53 4.83 -0.39 -20.31
N GLU A 54 5.11 -0.94 -19.11
CA GLU A 54 5.74 -2.29 -19.09
C GLU A 54 4.99 -3.39 -18.33
N THR A 55 4.10 -3.11 -17.38
CA THR A 55 3.41 -4.20 -16.63
C THR A 55 2.02 -3.80 -16.12
N GLY A 56 1.09 -4.76 -16.10
CA GLY A 56 -0.26 -4.64 -15.50
C GLY A 56 -1.43 -5.04 -16.41
N GLY A 57 -1.29 -4.79 -17.71
CA GLY A 57 -2.28 -5.19 -18.72
C GLY A 57 -3.66 -4.54 -18.54
N GLU A 58 -4.67 -5.13 -19.17
CA GLU A 58 -6.07 -4.67 -19.09
C GLU A 58 -6.65 -4.86 -17.69
N ALA A 59 -6.29 -5.94 -17.01
CA ALA A 59 -6.77 -6.22 -15.66
C ALA A 59 -6.38 -5.13 -14.65
N ALA A 60 -5.12 -4.67 -14.66
CA ALA A 60 -4.70 -3.58 -13.78
C ALA A 60 -5.40 -2.26 -14.13
N ARG A 61 -5.58 -1.95 -15.42
CA ARG A 61 -6.33 -0.77 -15.88
C ARG A 61 -7.78 -0.79 -15.41
N LYS A 62 -8.44 -1.94 -15.51
CA LYS A 62 -9.80 -2.12 -14.99
C LYS A 62 -9.87 -1.86 -13.49
N LEU A 63 -8.93 -2.37 -12.69
CA LEU A 63 -8.93 -2.14 -11.24
C LEU A 63 -8.67 -0.67 -10.90
N ASP A 64 -7.80 0.01 -11.66
CA ASP A 64 -7.52 1.43 -11.46
C ASP A 64 -8.75 2.31 -11.74
N GLN A 65 -9.45 2.05 -12.85
CA GLN A 65 -10.53 2.92 -13.36
C GLN A 65 -11.92 2.54 -12.85
N ILE A 66 -12.18 1.25 -12.64
CA ILE A 66 -13.51 0.70 -12.36
C ILE A 66 -13.54 -0.01 -11.00
N GLY A 67 -12.42 -0.63 -10.61
CA GLY A 67 -12.36 -1.48 -9.43
C GLY A 67 -12.97 -2.87 -9.67
N ASP A 68 -13.39 -3.52 -8.60
CA ASP A 68 -14.00 -4.84 -8.60
C ASP A 68 -15.06 -4.97 -7.50
N GLY A 69 -16.31 -4.78 -7.89
CA GLY A 69 -17.45 -4.86 -6.98
C GLY A 69 -17.63 -6.25 -6.36
N ALA A 70 -17.25 -7.33 -7.05
CA ALA A 70 -17.35 -8.69 -6.49
C ALA A 70 -16.38 -8.91 -5.32
N ARG A 71 -15.30 -8.12 -5.25
CA ARG A 71 -14.33 -8.12 -4.14
C ARG A 71 -14.49 -6.93 -3.19
N ALA A 72 -15.57 -6.15 -3.33
CA ALA A 72 -15.78 -4.89 -2.61
C ALA A 72 -14.55 -3.95 -2.72
N LEU A 73 -13.91 -3.93 -3.88
CA LEU A 73 -12.73 -3.12 -4.16
C LEU A 73 -13.14 -1.92 -5.01
N PRO A 74 -13.18 -0.69 -4.45
CA PRO A 74 -13.41 0.51 -5.26
C PRO A 74 -12.26 0.73 -6.24
N ALA A 75 -12.51 1.53 -7.28
CA ALA A 75 -11.48 1.93 -8.23
C ALA A 75 -10.33 2.66 -7.50
N CYS A 76 -9.08 2.34 -7.85
CA CYS A 76 -7.90 2.94 -7.20
C CYS A 76 -7.90 4.47 -7.37
N ALA A 77 -8.28 4.94 -8.56
CA ALA A 77 -8.31 6.35 -8.91
C ALA A 77 -9.32 7.16 -8.08
N ASN A 78 -10.33 6.53 -7.48
CA ASN A 78 -11.31 7.23 -6.63
C ASN A 78 -10.66 7.87 -5.39
N CYS A 79 -9.53 7.33 -4.94
CA CYS A 79 -8.81 7.84 -3.77
C CYS A 79 -7.42 8.35 -4.17
N HIS A 80 -6.71 7.67 -5.06
CA HIS A 80 -5.34 8.07 -5.42
C HIS A 80 -5.28 9.06 -6.58
N GLY A 81 -6.42 9.64 -6.99
CA GLY A 81 -6.52 10.60 -8.07
C GLY A 81 -6.32 10.00 -9.45
N LEU A 82 -6.56 10.82 -10.48
CA LEU A 82 -6.40 10.41 -11.87
C LEU A 82 -4.93 10.00 -12.14
N ARG A 83 -4.74 8.82 -12.73
CA ARG A 83 -3.41 8.21 -12.98
C ARG A 83 -2.58 7.98 -11.71
N GLY A 84 -3.19 7.96 -10.53
CA GLY A 84 -2.51 7.68 -9.26
C GLY A 84 -1.61 8.82 -8.77
N LEU A 85 -1.91 10.07 -9.11
CA LEU A 85 -1.08 11.23 -8.74
C LEU A 85 -1.15 11.60 -7.24
N GLY A 86 -2.10 11.05 -6.50
CA GLY A 86 -2.38 11.41 -5.12
C GLY A 86 -3.20 12.69 -5.01
N GLU A 87 -3.85 12.88 -3.87
CA GLU A 87 -4.68 14.05 -3.58
C GLU A 87 -4.50 14.49 -2.11
N GLY A 88 -3.80 15.62 -1.91
CA GLY A 88 -3.51 16.14 -0.58
C GLY A 88 -2.63 15.22 0.29
N PRO A 89 -2.55 15.49 1.61
CA PRO A 89 -1.58 14.82 2.50
C PRO A 89 -1.98 13.39 2.88
N LEU A 90 -3.24 13.01 2.71
CA LEU A 90 -3.77 11.71 3.16
C LEU A 90 -3.78 10.64 2.08
N LEU A 91 -3.78 11.04 0.80
CA LEU A 91 -3.94 10.14 -0.33
C LEU A 91 -2.64 10.14 -1.15
N PRO A 92 -1.73 9.19 -0.88
CA PRO A 92 -0.39 9.24 -1.43
C PRO A 92 -0.40 8.99 -2.94
N ARG A 93 0.58 9.57 -3.62
CA ARG A 93 0.92 9.28 -5.02
C ARG A 93 1.35 7.83 -5.19
N LEU A 94 0.73 7.13 -6.14
CA LEU A 94 1.13 5.80 -6.60
C LEU A 94 1.96 5.85 -7.89
N ALA A 95 1.77 6.91 -8.68
CA ALA A 95 2.39 7.08 -9.98
C ALA A 95 3.93 7.22 -9.87
N GLY A 96 4.65 6.37 -10.61
CA GLY A 96 6.12 6.36 -10.61
C GLY A 96 6.76 5.63 -9.41
N GLN A 97 5.96 4.93 -8.59
CA GLN A 97 6.49 4.03 -7.58
C GLN A 97 7.04 2.75 -8.22
N SER A 98 8.07 2.15 -7.60
CA SER A 98 8.60 0.87 -8.07
C SER A 98 7.57 -0.25 -7.90
N LYS A 99 7.62 -1.21 -8.82
CA LYS A 99 6.73 -2.37 -8.81
C LYS A 99 6.92 -3.19 -7.53
N GLU A 100 8.17 -3.39 -7.13
CA GLU A 100 8.55 -4.16 -5.95
C GLU A 100 8.01 -3.52 -4.68
N TYR A 101 8.17 -2.19 -4.54
CA TYR A 101 7.63 -1.48 -3.38
C TYR A 101 6.11 -1.57 -3.34
N PHE A 102 5.44 -1.38 -4.49
CA PHE A 102 3.98 -1.46 -4.59
C PHE A 102 3.46 -2.83 -4.16
N ASP A 103 4.02 -3.91 -4.72
CA ASP A 103 3.64 -5.28 -4.38
C ASP A 103 3.85 -5.57 -2.89
N ASP A 104 5.00 -5.15 -2.33
CA ASP A 104 5.30 -5.30 -0.91
C ASP A 104 4.31 -4.56 -0.01
N GLN A 105 3.89 -3.35 -0.38
CA GLN A 105 2.91 -2.58 0.41
C GLN A 105 1.53 -3.22 0.37
N ILE A 106 1.06 -3.62 -0.81
CA ILE A 106 -0.25 -4.27 -0.97
C ILE A 106 -0.28 -5.61 -0.22
N HIS A 107 0.78 -6.40 -0.34
CA HIS A 107 0.92 -7.64 0.42
C HIS A 107 0.89 -7.38 1.93
N ALA A 108 1.69 -6.42 2.42
CA ALA A 108 1.72 -6.11 3.84
C ALA A 108 0.38 -5.59 4.39
N LEU A 109 -0.37 -4.79 3.60
CA LEU A 109 -1.72 -4.35 3.97
C LEU A 109 -2.66 -5.54 4.10
N ARG A 110 -2.71 -6.41 3.07
CA ARG A 110 -3.53 -7.63 3.04
C ARG A 110 -3.25 -8.53 4.25
N HIS A 111 -1.99 -8.71 4.60
CA HIS A 111 -1.58 -9.59 5.70
C HIS A 111 -1.59 -8.91 7.07
N GLY A 112 -1.88 -7.60 7.13
CA GLY A 112 -1.95 -6.83 8.37
C GLY A 112 -0.60 -6.49 9.00
N SER A 113 0.51 -6.69 8.28
CA SER A 113 1.86 -6.30 8.72
C SER A 113 2.19 -4.83 8.39
N ARG A 114 1.26 -4.10 7.77
CA ARG A 114 1.26 -2.63 7.64
C ARG A 114 -0.08 -2.08 8.13
N HIS A 115 -0.05 -1.05 8.97
CA HIS A 115 -1.25 -0.29 9.33
C HIS A 115 -1.71 0.55 8.12
N PRO A 116 -3.01 0.62 7.81
CA PRO A 116 -3.52 1.32 6.62
C PRO A 116 -3.43 2.85 6.70
N GLY A 117 -2.79 3.41 7.73
CA GLY A 117 -2.80 4.84 8.04
C GLY A 117 -4.06 5.29 8.78
N ASP A 118 -4.19 6.61 8.94
CA ASP A 118 -5.27 7.22 9.73
C ASP A 118 -6.61 7.17 8.99
N VAL A 119 -6.57 7.28 7.66
CA VAL A 119 -7.74 7.05 6.81
C VAL A 119 -7.81 5.55 6.49
N ARG A 120 -8.64 4.81 7.23
CA ARG A 120 -8.83 3.35 7.07
C ARG A 120 -9.63 2.98 5.80
N VAL A 121 -9.21 3.48 4.65
CA VAL A 121 -9.80 3.15 3.34
C VAL A 121 -9.17 1.90 2.77
N MET A 122 -7.87 1.71 2.97
CA MET A 122 -7.17 0.51 2.51
C MET A 122 -7.46 -0.67 3.44
N PRO A 123 -7.88 -1.83 2.90
CA PRO A 123 -8.23 -2.99 3.72
C PRO A 123 -6.99 -3.59 4.37
N GLY A 124 -6.94 -3.54 5.70
CA GLY A 124 -6.04 -4.36 6.53
C GLY A 124 -6.77 -5.59 7.07
N ARG A 125 -6.05 -6.61 7.59
CA ARG A 125 -6.67 -7.80 8.23
C ARG A 125 -7.73 -7.46 9.29
N ARG A 126 -7.64 -6.29 9.95
CA ARG A 126 -8.65 -5.81 10.91
C ARG A 126 -9.93 -5.26 10.25
N ALA A 127 -9.89 -4.81 9.00
CA ALA A 127 -11.07 -4.31 8.28
C ALA A 127 -12.03 -5.45 7.88
N ALA A 128 -11.53 -6.68 7.68
CA ALA A 128 -12.36 -7.85 7.46
C ALA A 128 -13.18 -8.26 8.71
N LEU A 129 -12.84 -7.75 9.90
CA LEU A 129 -13.55 -8.01 11.15
C LEU A 129 -14.50 -6.87 11.56
N ALA A 130 -14.59 -5.80 10.76
CA ALA A 130 -15.33 -4.58 11.11
C ALA A 130 -16.61 -4.34 10.26
N HIS A 131 -17.20 -5.40 9.70
CA HIS A 131 -18.60 -5.37 9.29
C HIS A 131 -19.40 -6.36 10.16
N PRO A 132 -20.11 -5.91 11.20
CA PRO A 132 -21.37 -6.55 11.50
C PRO A 132 -22.29 -6.17 10.34
N VAL A 133 -22.39 -7.05 9.33
CA VAL A 133 -23.60 -7.07 8.51
C VAL A 133 -24.73 -7.23 9.51
N ALA A 134 -25.43 -6.12 9.75
CA ALA A 134 -26.59 -6.04 10.59
C ALA A 134 -27.50 -7.21 10.20
N ARG A 135 -27.68 -8.16 11.12
CA ARG A 135 -28.71 -9.18 11.01
C ARG A 135 -30.02 -8.44 10.79
N ALA A 136 -30.56 -8.51 9.58
CA ALA A 136 -31.92 -8.12 9.30
C ALA A 136 -32.83 -8.94 10.21
N ARG A 137 -33.30 -8.35 11.31
CA ARG A 137 -34.45 -8.85 12.06
C ARG A 137 -35.67 -8.42 11.26
N GLY A 138 -36.31 -9.39 10.60
CA GLY A 138 -37.60 -9.19 9.95
C GLY A 138 -38.67 -8.74 10.96
N PRO A 139 -39.76 -8.11 10.48
CA PRO A 139 -40.82 -7.61 11.36
C PRO A 139 -41.53 -8.77 12.06
N SER A 140 -41.59 -8.70 13.38
CA SER A 140 -42.42 -9.55 14.22
C SER A 140 -43.89 -9.21 13.94
N ALA A 141 -44.60 -10.10 13.25
CA ALA A 141 -46.04 -10.07 13.14
C ALA A 141 -46.64 -10.37 14.51
N ARG A 142 -47.45 -9.43 15.01
CA ARG A 142 -48.39 -9.65 16.11
C ARG A 142 -49.54 -10.52 15.59
N GLY A 143 -49.83 -11.59 16.32
CA GLY A 143 -51.03 -12.41 16.24
C GLY A 143 -51.33 -12.90 17.63
#